data_AF-A0A8J5GP22-F1
#
_entry.id   AF-A0A8J5GP22-F1
#
_cell.length_a   1.000
_cell.length_b   1.000
_cell.length_c   1.000
_cell.angle_alpha   90.00
_cell.angle_beta   90.00
_cell.angle_gamma   90.00
#
_symmetry.space_group_name_H-M   'P 1'
#
loop_
_entity.id
_entity.type
_entity.pdbx_description
1 polymer ?
#
loop_
_entity_poly.entity_id
_entity_poly.type
_entity_poly.pdbx_seq_one_letter_code
_entity_poly.pdbx_strand_id
1 'polypeptide(L)'
;MINDRKQTHGILCVVSWGVLFPLDQIFARYLKTFKSVDPAWFYLHISCQMLGYVIGVAGWATGLVLGNKSKGIVHTNHRNIGITLFTFCTLQVLDQ
;
A
#
# COMPACT_ATOMS: atom_id res chain seq x y z
N MET A 1 -20.45 -12.85 -4.13
CA MET A 1 -20.56 -11.51 -3.51
C MET A 1 -19.60 -11.25 -2.34
N ILE A 2 -19.62 -11.98 -1.21
CA ILE A 2 -18.63 -11.75 -0.12
C ILE A 2 -17.24 -12.23 -0.51
N ASN A 3 -17.15 -13.40 -1.17
CA ASN A 3 -15.88 -13.97 -1.61
C ASN A 3 -15.14 -13.06 -2.60
N ASP A 4 -15.85 -12.54 -3.59
CA ASP A 4 -15.30 -11.61 -4.59
C ASP A 4 -14.69 -10.37 -3.92
N ARG A 5 -15.35 -9.81 -2.89
CA ARG A 5 -14.82 -8.67 -2.13
C ARG A 5 -13.57 -9.01 -1.33
N LYS A 6 -13.48 -10.22 -0.75
CA LYS A 6 -12.27 -10.71 -0.07
C LYS A 6 -11.11 -10.83 -1.07
N GLN A 7 -11.38 -11.38 -2.25
CA GLN A 7 -10.39 -11.49 -3.32
C GLN A 7 -9.93 -10.12 -3.82
N THR A 8 -10.86 -9.19 -4.08
CA THR A 8 -10.52 -7.81 -4.46
C THR A 8 -9.66 -7.13 -3.41
N HIS A 9 -10.05 -7.19 -2.13
CA HIS A 9 -9.24 -6.64 -1.03
C HIS A 9 -7.84 -7.25 -1.01
N GLY A 10 -7.73 -8.57 -1.08
CA GLY A 10 -6.46 -9.27 -1.12
C GLY A 10 -5.57 -8.87 -2.30
N ILE A 11 -6.14 -8.79 -3.51
CA ILE A 11 -5.41 -8.37 -4.72
C ILE A 11 -4.92 -6.92 -4.59
N LEU A 12 -5.78 -6.00 -4.16
CA LEU A 12 -5.40 -4.60 -3.94
C LEU A 12 -4.27 -4.49 -2.91
N CYS A 13 -4.35 -5.24 -1.82
CA CYS A 13 -3.32 -5.25 -0.78
C CYS A 13 -2.00 -5.85 -1.28
N VAL A 14 -2.03 -6.94 -2.07
CA VAL A 14 -0.81 -7.54 -2.63
C VAL A 14 -0.14 -6.60 -3.63
N VAL A 15 -0.90 -5.97 -4.53
CA VAL A 15 -0.34 -5.05 -5.52
C VAL A 15 0.28 -3.82 -4.85
N SER A 16 -0.40 -3.22 -3.87
CA SER A 16 0.13 -2.06 -3.14
C SER A 16 1.26 -2.43 -2.17
N TRP A 17 0.94 -3.16 -1.11
CA TRP A 17 1.85 -3.48 0.00
C TRP A 17 2.85 -4.58 -0.31
N GLY A 18 2.49 -5.53 -1.17
CA GLY A 18 3.37 -6.64 -1.53
C GLY A 18 4.34 -6.33 -2.67
N VAL A 19 4.03 -5.35 -3.53
CA VAL A 19 4.80 -5.07 -4.75
C VAL A 19 5.22 -3.61 -4.87
N LEU A 20 4.29 -2.66 -4.96
CA LEU A 20 4.63 -1.26 -5.27
C LEU A 20 5.47 -0.58 -4.19
N PHE A 21 5.10 -0.70 -2.90
CA PHE A 21 5.89 -0.11 -1.81
C PHE A 21 7.28 -0.75 -1.63
N PRO A 22 7.44 -2.10 -1.71
CA PRO A 22 8.77 -2.69 -1.74
C PRO A 22 9.63 -2.22 -2.93
N LEU A 23 9.04 -2.08 -4.11
CA LEU A 23 9.75 -1.59 -5.30
C LEU A 23 10.20 -0.13 -5.14
N ASP A 24 9.33 0.74 -4.66
CA ASP A 24 9.66 2.12 -4.27
C ASP A 24 10.93 2.15 -3.40
N GLN A 25 10.92 1.41 -2.29
CA GLN A 25 12.01 1.41 -1.33
C GLN A 25 13.33 0.91 -1.95
N ILE A 26 13.25 -0.09 -2.85
CA ILE A 26 14.39 -0.59 -3.63
C ILE A 26 14.92 0.51 -4.56
N PHE A 27 14.05 1.24 -5.26
CA PHE A 27 14.47 2.33 -6.15
C PHE A 27 15.16 3.46 -5.38
N ALA A 28 14.58 3.97 -4.30
CA ALA A 28 15.24 4.96 -3.45
C ALA A 28 16.57 4.47 -2.87
N ARG A 29 16.65 3.20 -2.47
CA ARG A 29 17.87 2.65 -1.86
C ARG A 29 19.01 2.49 -2.86
N TYR A 30 18.72 1.94 -4.04
CA TYR A 30 19.77 1.53 -4.97
C TYR A 30 20.02 2.56 -6.08
N LEU A 31 18.96 3.13 -6.66
CA LEU A 31 19.11 4.01 -7.83
C LEU A 31 19.60 5.42 -7.44
N LYS A 32 19.20 5.93 -6.27
CA LYS A 32 19.65 7.24 -5.76
C LYS A 32 21.17 7.41 -5.70
N THR A 33 21.93 6.31 -5.62
CA THR A 33 23.39 6.35 -5.49
C THR A 33 24.11 6.65 -6.81
N PHE A 34 23.44 6.49 -7.95
CA PHE A 34 24.04 6.71 -9.27
C PHE A 34 23.73 8.12 -9.77
N LYS A 35 24.76 8.95 -9.98
CA LYS A 35 24.58 10.31 -10.54
C LYS A 35 23.94 10.31 -11.94
N SER A 36 24.12 9.25 -12.71
CA SER A 36 23.60 9.14 -14.08
C SER A 36 22.08 8.96 -14.17
N VAL A 37 21.42 8.60 -13.06
CA VAL A 37 19.96 8.42 -13.00
C VAL A 37 19.29 9.53 -12.18
N ASP A 38 19.99 10.64 -11.94
CA ASP A 38 19.39 11.84 -11.38
C ASP A 38 18.78 12.69 -12.51
N PRO A 39 17.52 13.17 -12.39
CA PRO A 39 16.55 12.99 -11.31
C PRO A 39 15.61 11.77 -11.50
N ALA A 40 15.85 10.91 -12.48
CA ALA A 40 14.98 9.79 -12.84
C ALA A 40 14.66 8.83 -11.68
N TRP A 41 15.61 8.57 -10.77
CA TRP A 41 15.37 7.72 -9.59
C TRP A 41 14.25 8.28 -8.72
N PHE A 42 14.18 9.61 -8.56
CA PHE A 42 13.18 10.27 -7.72
C PHE A 42 11.80 10.19 -8.36
N TYR A 43 11.71 10.37 -9.68
CA TYR A 43 10.45 10.18 -10.41
C TYR A 43 9.95 8.74 -10.33
N LEU A 44 10.85 7.76 -10.42
CA LEU A 44 10.47 6.36 -10.28
C LEU A 44 9.99 6.03 -8.86
N HIS A 45 10.72 6.51 -7.85
CA HIS A 45 10.36 6.46 -6.44
C HIS A 45 8.96 7.03 -6.20
N ILE A 46 8.76 8.33 -6.47
CA ILE A 46 7.48 8.99 -6.19
C ILE A 46 6.32 8.40 -6.99
N SER A 47 6.55 7.94 -8.23
CA SER A 47 5.49 7.31 -9.03
C SER A 47 5.05 5.98 -8.43
N CYS A 48 5.99 5.14 -8.01
CA CYS A 48 5.68 3.87 -7.34
C CYS A 48 4.99 4.11 -5.99
N GLN A 49 5.48 5.06 -5.19
CA GLN A 49 4.87 5.44 -3.92
C GLN A 49 3.43 5.91 -4.10
N MET A 50 3.18 6.82 -5.04
CA MET A 50 1.84 7.40 -5.26
C MET A 50 0.85 6.36 -5.81
N LEU A 51 1.27 5.51 -6.76
CA LEU A 51 0.44 4.41 -7.25
C LEU A 51 0.14 3.40 -6.14
N GLY A 52 1.16 3.03 -5.36
CA GLY A 52 1.01 2.16 -4.19
C GLY A 52 0.02 2.74 -3.18
N TYR A 53 0.09 4.05 -2.93
CA TYR A 53 -0.81 4.74 -2.01
C TYR A 53 -2.26 4.73 -2.49
N VAL A 54 -2.53 5.12 -3.73
CA VAL A 54 -3.91 5.14 -4.27
C VAL A 54 -4.54 3.75 -4.21
N ILE A 55 -3.81 2.72 -4.63
CA ILE A 55 -4.29 1.33 -4.57
C ILE A 55 -4.43 0.86 -3.11
N GLY A 56 -3.51 1.26 -2.24
CA GLY A 56 -3.51 0.98 -0.81
C GLY A 56 -4.72 1.58 -0.08
N VAL A 57 -5.13 2.80 -0.42
CA VAL A 57 -6.36 3.45 0.07
C VAL A 57 -7.58 2.60 -0.30
N ALA A 58 -7.67 2.14 -1.55
CA ALA A 58 -8.76 1.27 -1.99
C ALA A 58 -8.76 -0.09 -1.26
N GLY A 59 -7.58 -0.70 -1.08
CA GLY A 59 -7.40 -1.93 -0.30
C GLY A 59 -7.86 -1.75 1.16
N TRP A 60 -7.44 -0.67 1.81
CA TRP A 60 -7.82 -0.35 3.18
C TRP A 60 -9.32 -0.11 3.32
N ALA A 61 -9.92 0.72 2.46
CA ALA A 61 -11.35 1.02 2.47
C ALA A 61 -12.20 -0.25 2.26
N THR A 62 -11.82 -1.10 1.29
CA THR A 62 -12.51 -2.39 1.06
C THR A 62 -12.36 -3.34 2.25
N GLY A 63 -11.22 -3.31 2.96
CA GLY A 63 -11.00 -4.06 4.20
C GLY A 63 -11.94 -3.64 5.34
N LEU A 64 -12.16 -2.33 5.52
CA LEU A 64 -13.14 -1.82 6.50
C LEU A 64 -14.56 -2.27 6.18
N VAL A 65 -14.96 -2.16 4.91
CA VAL A 65 -16.28 -2.61 4.44
C VAL A 65 -16.46 -4.11 4.64
N LEU A 66 -15.42 -4.91 4.35
CA LEU A 66 -15.44 -6.35 4.55
C LEU A 66 -15.63 -6.69 6.04
N GLY A 67 -14.85 -6.05 6.93
CA GLY A 67 -14.98 -6.24 8.38
C GLY A 67 -16.38 -5.91 8.89
N ASN A 68 -16.98 -4.80 8.44
CA ASN A 68 -18.34 -4.41 8.82
C ASN A 68 -19.42 -5.40 8.32
N LYS A 69 -19.19 -6.06 7.18
CA LYS A 69 -20.12 -7.04 6.59
C LYS A 69 -19.93 -8.47 7.11
N SER A 70 -18.84 -8.75 7.83
CA SER A 70 -18.55 -10.06 8.44
C SER A 70 -19.18 -10.18 9.83
N LYS A 71 -20.48 -10.51 9.88
CA LYS A 71 -21.18 -10.75 11.16
C LYS A 71 -20.54 -11.91 11.93
N GLY A 72 -20.21 -11.69 13.20
CA GLY A 72 -19.68 -12.71 14.11
C GLY A 72 -18.20 -13.08 13.90
N ILE A 73 -17.50 -12.47 12.94
CA ILE A 73 -16.08 -12.71 12.69
C ILE A 73 -15.34 -11.37 12.70
N VAL A 74 -14.40 -11.21 13.63
CA VAL A 74 -13.56 -10.01 13.74
C VAL A 74 -12.09 -10.41 13.69
N HIS A 75 -11.37 -9.92 12.69
CA HIS A 75 -9.92 -10.12 12.56
C HIS A 75 -9.15 -8.96 13.19
N THR A 76 -9.20 -8.82 14.52
CA THR A 76 -8.69 -7.64 15.25
C THR A 76 -7.21 -7.36 14.96
N ASN A 77 -6.35 -8.39 15.04
CA ASN A 77 -4.91 -8.21 14.80
C ASN A 77 -4.61 -7.72 13.38
N HIS A 78 -5.22 -8.36 12.38
CA HIS A 78 -5.06 -7.95 10.98
C HIS A 78 -5.54 -6.51 10.75
N ARG A 79 -6.69 -6.13 11.33
CA ARG A 79 -7.23 -4.77 11.22
C ARG A 79 -6.29 -3.74 11.85
N ASN A 80 -5.76 -4.02 13.04
CA ASN A 80 -4.85 -3.10 13.72
C ASN A 80 -3.56 -2.90 12.91
N ILE A 81 -2.97 -3.99 12.42
CA ILE A 81 -1.79 -3.90 11.54
C ILE A 81 -2.11 -3.10 10.27
N GLY A 82 -3.24 -3.37 9.62
CA GLY A 82 -3.66 -2.66 8.42
C GLY A 82 -3.87 -1.15 8.64
N ILE A 83 -4.47 -0.75 9.76
CA ILE A 83 -4.64 0.67 10.13
C ILE A 83 -3.29 1.32 10.42
N THR A 84 -2.42 0.66 11.19
CA THR A 84 -1.08 1.15 11.50
C THR A 84 -0.24 1.35 10.24
N LEU A 85 -0.20 0.34 9.35
CA LEU A 85 0.49 0.43 8.07
C LEU A 85 -0.04 1.61 7.24
N PHE A 86 -1.35 1.69 7.05
CA PHE A 86 -1.96 2.76 6.27
C PHE A 86 -1.66 4.17 6.82
N THR A 87 -1.65 4.30 8.15
CA THR A 87 -1.31 5.56 8.83
C THR A 87 0.13 5.96 8.55
N PHE A 88 1.09 5.06 8.77
CA PHE A 88 2.51 5.36 8.52
C PHE A 88 2.82 5.63 7.05
N CYS A 89 2.19 4.91 6.13
CA CYS A 89 2.34 5.18 4.70
C CYS A 89 1.75 6.54 4.30
N THR A 90 0.60 6.92 4.86
CA THR A 90 0.04 8.27 4.64
C THR A 90 1.01 9.34 5.12
N LEU A 91 1.59 9.17 6.31
CA LEU A 91 2.61 10.09 6.81
C LEU A 91 3.84 10.13 5.89
N GLN A 92 4.32 8.97 5.43
CA GLN A 92 5.45 8.89 4.50
C GLN A 92 5.17 9.65 3.20
N VAL A 93 3.99 9.51 2.60
CA VAL A 93 3.60 10.22 1.37
C VAL A 93 3.54 11.73 1.56
N LEU A 94 3.10 12.19 2.74
CA LEU A 94 3.02 13.63 3.06
C LEU A 94 4.40 14.24 3.36
N ASP A 95 5.39 13.43 3.69
CA ASP A 95 6.77 13.81 4.06
C ASP A 95 7.79 13.63 2.90
N GLN A 96 7.31 13.44 1.66
CA GLN A 96 8.16 13.24 0.47
C GLN A 96 8.81 14.54 -0.05
#